data_AF-A0A7X3I2D2-F1
#
_entry.id   AF-A0A7X3I2D2-F1
#
_cell.length_a   1.000
_cell.length_b   1.000
_cell.length_c   1.000
_cell.angle_alpha   90.00
_cell.angle_beta   90.00
_cell.angle_gamma   90.00
#
_symmetry.space_group_name_H-M   'P 1'
#
loop_
_entity.id
_entity.type
_entity.pdbx_description
1 polymer ?
#
loop_
_entity_poly.entity_id
_entity_poly.type
_entity_poly.pdbx_seq_one_letter_code
_entity_poly.pdbx_strand_id
1 'polypeptide(L)'
;MIKPLLAASALLAAAATQAEPHSSCITNELDEHSVTAELAMVQGKCHLTYASANPDDVPSLEYAHSWFKKAQTLGSVEATKELKEVERKLQLTGHYNE
;
A
#
# COMPACT_ATOMS: atom_id res chain seq x y z
N MET A 1 -29.23 51.42 28.62
CA MET A 1 -27.88 51.28 28.02
C MET A 1 -27.01 50.49 28.98
N ILE A 2 -26.40 49.39 28.53
CA ILE A 2 -25.11 48.83 29.02
C ILE A 2 -24.56 47.98 27.86
N LYS A 3 -23.28 48.17 27.57
CA LYS A 3 -22.40 47.38 26.68
C LYS A 3 -21.03 47.51 27.36
N PRO A 4 -20.37 46.44 27.79
CA PRO A 4 -19.42 45.69 26.95
C PRO A 4 -19.58 44.15 27.19
N LEU A 5 -18.73 43.21 26.77
CA LEU A 5 -17.41 43.19 26.11
C LEU A 5 -17.43 42.32 24.84
N LEU A 6 -16.30 42.26 24.13
CA LEU A 6 -15.93 41.15 23.25
C LEU A 6 -15.21 40.07 24.07
N ALA A 7 -15.52 38.80 23.83
CA ALA A 7 -14.65 37.67 24.16
C ALA A 7 -14.49 36.83 22.88
N ALA A 8 -13.24 36.54 22.52
CA ALA A 8 -12.89 36.01 21.21
C ALA A 8 -12.72 34.48 21.21
N SER A 9 -12.80 33.92 20.00
CA SER A 9 -12.07 32.72 19.55
C SER A 9 -12.19 31.42 20.37
N ALA A 10 -12.90 30.44 19.79
CA ALA A 10 -12.23 29.23 19.29
C ALA A 10 -13.16 28.44 18.36
N LEU A 11 -12.94 28.52 17.04
CA LEU A 11 -13.44 27.49 16.14
C LEU A 11 -12.56 26.25 16.35
N LEU A 12 -13.07 25.28 17.12
CA LEU A 12 -12.49 23.94 17.19
C LEU A 12 -12.80 23.19 15.89
N ALA A 13 -12.11 23.58 14.82
CA ALA A 13 -11.95 22.75 13.64
C ALA A 13 -11.08 21.55 14.04
N ALA A 14 -11.71 20.53 14.60
CA ALA A 14 -11.10 19.22 14.74
C ALA A 14 -10.91 18.66 13.32
N ALA A 15 -9.75 18.99 12.73
CA ALA A 15 -9.24 18.27 11.58
C ALA A 15 -8.92 16.85 12.04
N ALA A 16 -9.94 16.00 12.03
CA ALA A 16 -9.75 14.57 11.99
C ALA A 16 -9.03 14.28 10.67
N THR A 17 -7.70 14.28 10.71
CA THR A 17 -6.91 13.42 9.83
C THR A 17 -7.36 12.00 10.11
N GLN A 18 -8.43 11.60 9.42
CA GLN A 18 -8.72 10.22 9.16
C GLN A 18 -7.50 9.73 8.37
N ALA A 19 -6.53 9.15 9.09
CA ALA A 19 -5.66 8.17 8.46
C ALA A 19 -6.62 7.17 7.82
N GLU A 20 -6.65 7.13 6.49
CA GLU A 20 -7.52 6.20 5.79
C GLU A 20 -7.26 4.80 6.37
N PRO A 21 -8.31 3.99 6.61
CA PRO A 21 -8.10 2.65 7.13
C PRO A 21 -7.14 1.96 6.18
N HIS A 22 -5.95 1.60 6.68
CA HIS A 22 -4.96 0.86 5.91
C HIS A 22 -5.69 -0.40 5.43
N SER A 23 -6.09 -0.40 4.16
CA SER A 23 -6.90 -1.48 3.62
C SER A 23 -6.05 -2.73 3.72
N SER A 24 -6.50 -3.70 4.50
CA SER A 24 -5.77 -4.95 4.67
C SER A 24 -5.58 -5.55 3.29
N CYS A 25 -4.33 -5.55 2.80
CA CYS A 25 -4.01 -5.99 1.46
C CYS A 25 -4.58 -7.39 1.24
N ILE A 26 -5.17 -7.64 0.07
CA ILE A 26 -5.85 -8.93 -0.18
C ILE A 26 -4.78 -10.03 -0.18
N THR A 27 -4.88 -10.90 0.83
CA THR A 27 -4.10 -12.14 0.99
C THR A 27 -4.88 -13.37 0.58
N ASN A 28 -6.21 -13.27 0.46
CA ASN A 28 -7.08 -14.36 0.02
C ASN A 28 -7.02 -14.56 -1.49
N GLU A 29 -7.25 -15.79 -1.94
CA GLU A 29 -7.44 -16.09 -3.36
C GLU A 29 -8.68 -15.38 -3.91
N LEU A 30 -8.51 -14.73 -5.06
CA LEU A 30 -9.61 -14.21 -5.88
C LEU A 30 -9.83 -15.15 -7.08
N ASP A 31 -11.05 -15.25 -7.58
CA ASP A 31 -11.31 -15.92 -8.86
C ASP A 31 -10.44 -15.29 -9.96
N GLU A 32 -9.64 -16.10 -10.64
CA GLU A 32 -8.66 -15.63 -11.60
C GLU A 32 -9.29 -14.84 -12.76
N HIS A 33 -10.55 -15.12 -13.10
CA HIS A 33 -11.29 -14.42 -14.15
C HIS A 33 -11.74 -13.02 -13.73
N SER A 34 -11.79 -12.74 -12.43
CA SER A 34 -12.11 -11.42 -11.87
C SER A 34 -10.89 -10.50 -11.74
N VAL A 35 -9.67 -11.03 -11.89
CA VAL A 35 -8.43 -10.27 -11.69
C VAL A 35 -8.10 -9.43 -12.92
N THR A 36 -8.21 -8.12 -12.79
CA THR A 36 -7.73 -7.16 -13.81
C THR A 36 -6.27 -6.76 -13.58
N ALA A 37 -5.62 -6.23 -14.61
CA ALA A 37 -4.26 -5.68 -14.49
C ALA A 37 -4.20 -4.55 -13.45
N GLU A 38 -5.24 -3.72 -13.38
CA GLU A 38 -5.36 -2.63 -12.40
C GLU A 38 -5.48 -3.16 -10.97
N LEU A 39 -6.37 -4.13 -10.72
CA LEU A 39 -6.52 -4.74 -9.40
C LEU A 39 -5.21 -5.38 -8.93
N ALA A 40 -4.53 -6.09 -9.85
CA ALA A 40 -3.23 -6.69 -9.56
C ALA A 40 -2.15 -5.63 -9.26
N MET A 41 -2.14 -4.48 -9.94
CA MET A 41 -1.26 -3.35 -9.60
C MET A 41 -1.57 -2.76 -8.22
N VAL A 42 -2.85 -2.59 -7.88
CA VAL A 42 -3.28 -2.05 -6.58
C VAL A 42 -2.87 -2.99 -5.44
N GLN A 43 -3.12 -4.29 -5.56
CA GLN A 43 -2.74 -5.26 -4.54
C GLN A 43 -1.21 -5.39 -4.41
N GLY A 44 -0.48 -5.42 -5.54
CA GLY A 44 0.98 -5.43 -5.51
C GLY A 44 1.56 -4.20 -4.79
N LYS A 45 1.04 -3.00 -5.07
CA LYS A 45 1.45 -1.75 -4.40
C LYS A 45 1.08 -1.73 -2.92
N CYS A 46 -0.06 -2.29 -2.53
CA CYS A 46 -0.45 -2.44 -1.13
C CYS A 46 0.57 -3.30 -0.36
N HIS A 47 0.86 -4.50 -0.86
CA HIS A 47 1.80 -5.44 -0.26
C HIS A 47 3.25 -4.89 -0.23
N LEU A 48 3.72 -4.24 -1.31
CA LEU A 48 5.03 -3.58 -1.33
C LEU A 48 5.11 -2.41 -0.33
N THR A 49 4.02 -1.68 -0.12
CA THR A 49 3.95 -0.61 0.89
C THR A 49 4.03 -1.21 2.30
N TYR A 50 3.29 -2.29 2.56
CA TYR A 50 3.32 -3.00 3.83
C TYR A 50 4.72 -3.54 4.16
N ALA A 51 5.36 -4.24 3.22
CA ALA A 51 6.72 -4.75 3.37
C ALA A 51 7.76 -3.61 3.51
N SER A 52 7.50 -2.43 2.96
CA SER A 52 8.39 -1.28 3.12
C SER A 52 8.25 -0.63 4.51
N ALA A 53 7.12 -0.81 5.19
CA ALA A 53 6.93 -0.46 6.59
C ALA A 53 7.40 -1.55 7.56
N ASN A 54 7.45 -2.81 7.11
CA ASN A 54 7.84 -3.99 7.88
C ASN A 54 8.94 -4.76 7.13
N PRO A 55 10.22 -4.34 7.18
CA PRO A 55 11.27 -4.86 6.29
C PRO A 55 11.56 -6.36 6.42
N ASP A 56 11.24 -6.95 7.58
CA ASP A 56 11.44 -8.37 7.87
C ASP A 56 10.27 -9.25 7.37
N ASP A 57 9.16 -8.65 6.91
CA ASP A 57 8.00 -9.36 6.35
C ASP A 57 8.23 -9.75 4.88
N VAL A 58 9.06 -10.78 4.69
CA VAL A 58 9.33 -11.42 3.40
C VAL A 58 8.03 -11.91 2.72
N PRO A 59 7.05 -12.55 3.39
CA PRO A 59 5.77 -12.90 2.79
C PRO A 59 5.06 -11.73 2.08
N SER A 60 5.06 -10.52 2.64
CA SER A 60 4.48 -9.36 1.96
C SER A 60 5.25 -8.95 0.68
N LEU A 61 6.57 -9.16 0.61
CA LEU A 61 7.32 -9.01 -0.65
C LEU A 61 6.93 -10.09 -1.66
N GLU A 62 6.73 -11.33 -1.23
CA GLU A 62 6.33 -12.44 -2.10
C GLU A 62 4.91 -12.26 -2.68
N TYR A 63 3.97 -11.75 -1.87
CA TYR A 63 2.65 -11.32 -2.35
C TYR A 63 2.76 -10.18 -3.36
N ALA A 64 3.55 -9.14 -3.06
CA ALA A 64 3.77 -8.03 -4.00
C ALA A 64 4.31 -8.50 -5.35
N HIS A 65 5.34 -9.36 -5.31
CA HIS A 65 5.94 -9.99 -6.49
C HIS A 65 4.90 -10.76 -7.32
N SER A 66 4.10 -11.60 -6.67
CA SER A 66 3.09 -12.44 -7.31
C SER A 66 2.00 -11.59 -7.98
N TRP A 67 1.53 -10.54 -7.31
CA TRP A 67 0.57 -9.60 -7.86
C TRP A 67 1.13 -8.81 -9.06
N PHE A 68 2.36 -8.31 -9.00
CA PHE A 68 2.95 -7.62 -10.15
C PHE A 68 3.24 -8.57 -11.32
N LYS A 69 3.59 -9.84 -11.08
CA LYS A 69 3.69 -10.84 -12.16
C LYS A 69 2.33 -11.02 -12.86
N LYS A 70 1.24 -11.18 -12.10
CA LYS A 70 -0.12 -11.27 -12.66
C LYS A 70 -0.48 -9.99 -13.44
N ALA A 71 -0.15 -8.81 -12.90
CA ALA A 71 -0.37 -7.54 -13.59
C ALA A 71 0.40 -7.44 -14.92
N GLN A 72 1.67 -7.89 -14.96
CA GLN A 72 2.48 -7.94 -16.17
C GLN A 72 1.90 -8.93 -17.20
N THR A 73 1.47 -10.12 -16.79
CA THR A 73 0.80 -11.10 -17.66
C THR A 73 -0.51 -10.54 -18.25
N LEU A 74 -1.21 -9.69 -17.49
CA LEU A 74 -2.43 -8.99 -17.93
C LEU A 74 -2.15 -7.67 -18.71
N GLY A 75 -0.89 -7.39 -19.06
CA GLY A 75 -0.50 -6.28 -19.92
C GLY A 75 -0.10 -4.97 -19.22
N SER A 76 0.01 -4.93 -17.89
CA SER A 76 0.53 -3.75 -17.19
C SER A 76 2.03 -3.57 -17.43
N VAL A 77 2.39 -2.54 -18.21
CA VAL A 77 3.79 -2.14 -18.40
C VAL A 77 4.39 -1.61 -17.09
N GLU A 78 3.60 -0.91 -16.26
CA GLU A 78 4.04 -0.36 -14.97
C GLU A 78 4.55 -1.45 -14.02
N ALA A 79 3.93 -2.64 -14.06
CA ALA A 79 4.33 -3.79 -13.25
C ALA A 79 5.81 -4.16 -13.42
N THR A 80 6.41 -3.91 -14.58
CA THR A 80 7.83 -4.21 -14.87
C THR A 80 8.79 -3.33 -14.05
N LYS A 81 8.37 -2.12 -13.65
CA LYS A 81 9.15 -1.26 -12.74
C LYS A 81 9.05 -1.77 -11.31
N GLU A 82 7.83 -2.07 -10.86
CA GLU A 82 7.58 -2.51 -9.49
C GLU A 82 8.15 -3.91 -9.20
N LEU A 83 8.11 -4.83 -10.18
CA LEU A 83 8.77 -6.14 -10.09
C LEU A 83 10.26 -6.01 -9.77
N LYS A 84 10.99 -5.15 -10.48
CA LYS A 84 12.44 -4.94 -10.26
C LYS A 84 12.74 -4.44 -8.85
N GLU A 85 11.88 -3.61 -8.29
CA GLU A 85 12.04 -3.12 -6.92
C GLU A 85 11.75 -4.22 -5.89
N VAL A 86 10.73 -5.05 -6.12
CA VAL A 86 10.44 -6.20 -5.25
C VAL A 86 11.54 -7.27 -5.34
N GLU A 87 12.00 -7.64 -6.54
CA GLU A 87 13.10 -8.58 -6.77
C GLU A 87 14.39 -8.11 -6.08
N ARG A 88 14.72 -6.82 -6.17
CA ARG A 88 15.86 -6.20 -5.48
C ARG A 88 15.72 -6.28 -3.95
N LYS A 89 14.51 -6.06 -3.41
CA LYS A 89 14.25 -6.20 -1.96
C LYS A 89 14.37 -7.65 -1.50
N LEU A 90 13.81 -8.60 -2.25
CA LEU A 90 13.89 -10.05 -1.97
C LEU A 90 15.34 -10.56 -1.96
N GLN A 91 16.17 -10.10 -2.90
CA GLN A 91 17.61 -10.42 -2.92
C GLN A 91 18.32 -9.93 -1.65
N LEU A 92 18.05 -8.70 -1.21
CA LEU A 92 18.60 -8.17 0.03
C LEU A 92 18.14 -8.98 1.25
N THR A 93 16.86 -9.34 1.34
CA THR A 93 16.38 -10.19 2.46
C THR A 93 17.02 -11.59 2.44
N GLY A 94 17.39 -12.13 1.28
CA GLY A 94 18.19 -13.35 1.21
C GLY A 94 19.57 -13.17 1.86
N HIS A 95 20.32 -12.14 1.45
CA HIS A 95 21.66 -11.84 1.95
C HIS A 95 21.75 -11.41 3.43
N TYR A 96 20.64 -10.96 4.04
CA TYR A 96 20.60 -10.66 5.47
C TYR A 96 20.44 -11.90 6.37
N ASN A 97 20.16 -13.08 5.79
CA ASN A 97 19.91 -14.34 6.51
C ASN A 97 21.04 -15.38 6.33
N GLU A 98 22.19 -14.98 5.78
CA GLU A 98 23.41 -15.80 5.57
C GLU A 98 24.50 -15.49 6.61
#